data_AF-A0A518JTE7-F1
#
_entry.id   AF-A0A518JTE7-F1
#
_cell.length_a   1.000
_cell.length_b   1.000
_cell.length_c   1.000
_cell.angle_alpha   90.00
_cell.angle_beta   90.00
_cell.angle_gamma   90.00
#
_symmetry.space_group_name_H-M   'P 1'
#
loop_
_entity.id
_entity.type
_entity.pdbx_description
1 polymer ?
#
loop_
_entity_poly.entity_id
_entity_poly.type
_entity_poly.pdbx_seq_one_letter_code
_entity_poly.pdbx_strand_id
1 'polypeptide(L)'
;MSEKLEKEVLKEVLTPAMVKEIWTTNYTEALAFTLQDFSVGALLPAVFYMFRRGHRRGQGNFAEQFKPFPHEKEFANSNAKKAGTVSSIARILAEDEAQFAEFKSPLAKDVLADFLLTHCLENRRHEPGRKKPVIRAFPTHYQSAWMDLPASVGDLRLVPESLVAILADQKEGDTVTSSSTKKSFFRVNDDFTQNILLSVFGSGMSARELKSDLVDEFDESVEMGLDQLATIRVARKCKQPIKLKETRSVKAGGHGRGSSAIANQHPIAKQGTRVFRDDTRLFLQAYGVSIPRQSLTQMLESCIGLGLTNIFLSTASSLFHWEQHGELPQSESPWPLVVDCSGGSDHELRRLSEESTDDATRRLHRLPVVLMALRILEYQSRYEIDDLPPKRPDATQRINMLGDVLMERHKDSKMILRDVKKHCMKLSEQFKQEEIGEAYVSILDDDSAMQNPVMRLAETVTQMMGDNHQIRHILACLGSCLMTGASNGLATERRVVFQAMRNGRKSGMMKSMLLTDTMLDFLVHRHLRKPGKGGNTKSNPISFNDFVALLRERYGLLVDQAPPGQTISRELLQRNRRFLERRLRSLGLLMGVNDAESMKRLRPRFDARDEVQGE
;
A
#
# COMPACT_ATOMS: atom_id res chain seq x y z
N MET A 1 -21.52 29.23 -0.41
CA MET A 1 -20.81 30.49 -0.73
C MET A 1 -19.62 30.73 0.20
N SER A 2 -19.72 30.46 1.52
CA SER A 2 -18.58 30.71 2.43
C SER A 2 -17.32 29.89 2.14
N GLU A 3 -17.40 28.58 1.82
CA GLU A 3 -16.18 27.79 1.51
C GLU A 3 -15.32 28.35 0.35
N LYS A 4 -15.97 28.96 -0.66
CA LYS A 4 -15.25 29.57 -1.78
C LYS A 4 -14.54 30.85 -1.35
N LEU A 5 -15.23 31.68 -0.57
CA LEU A 5 -14.71 32.92 0.00
C LEU A 5 -13.58 32.64 1.00
N GLU A 6 -13.75 31.65 1.87
CA GLU A 6 -12.72 31.15 2.80
C GLU A 6 -11.42 30.77 2.06
N LYS A 7 -11.55 30.08 0.92
CA LYS A 7 -10.41 29.71 0.09
C LYS A 7 -9.80 30.89 -0.69
N GLU A 8 -10.60 31.91 -1.01
CA GLU A 8 -10.11 33.15 -1.63
C GLU A 8 -9.27 33.94 -0.62
N VAL A 9 -9.79 34.16 0.59
CA VAL A 9 -9.04 34.78 1.71
C VAL A 9 -7.71 34.05 1.97
N LEU A 10 -7.73 32.71 1.97
CA LEU A 10 -6.50 31.93 2.15
C LEU A 10 -5.46 32.20 1.06
N LYS A 11 -5.89 32.29 -0.20
CA LYS A 11 -4.99 32.57 -1.34
C LYS A 11 -4.46 33.99 -1.33
N GLU A 12 -5.23 34.94 -0.82
CA GLU A 12 -4.80 36.32 -0.68
C GLU A 12 -3.71 36.45 0.38
N VAL A 13 -3.86 35.79 1.53
CA VAL A 13 -2.86 35.88 2.61
C VAL A 13 -1.65 34.99 2.38
N LEU A 14 -1.83 33.72 2.00
CA LEU A 14 -0.73 32.77 1.83
C LEU A 14 -0.12 32.77 0.43
N THR A 15 -0.69 33.51 -0.51
CA THR A 15 -0.43 33.46 -1.96
C THR A 15 -0.97 32.21 -2.66
N PRO A 16 -1.37 32.31 -3.94
CA PRO A 16 -1.82 31.15 -4.72
C PRO A 16 -0.75 30.05 -4.89
N ALA A 17 0.53 30.42 -4.87
CA ALA A 17 1.64 29.48 -5.02
C ALA A 17 1.78 28.56 -3.81
N MET A 18 1.82 29.12 -2.60
CA MET A 18 1.87 28.35 -1.36
C MET A 18 0.64 27.47 -1.22
N VAL A 19 -0.57 28.02 -1.41
CA VAL A 19 -1.82 27.25 -1.32
C VAL A 19 -1.79 26.08 -2.30
N LYS A 20 -1.33 26.27 -3.53
CA LYS A 20 -1.24 25.17 -4.50
C LYS A 20 -0.34 24.03 -4.03
N GLU A 21 0.73 24.35 -3.31
CA GLU A 21 1.70 23.36 -2.84
C GLU A 21 1.25 22.67 -1.55
N ILE A 22 0.71 23.41 -0.59
CA ILE A 22 0.32 22.85 0.72
C ILE A 22 -1.08 22.23 0.74
N TRP A 23 -1.97 22.62 -0.19
CA TRP A 23 -3.37 22.13 -0.29
C TRP A 23 -3.44 20.74 -0.91
N THR A 24 -2.84 19.77 -0.24
CA THR A 24 -2.79 18.35 -0.61
C THR A 24 -2.87 17.51 0.66
N THR A 25 -3.22 16.23 0.55
CA THR A 25 -3.11 15.30 1.68
C THR A 25 -1.71 14.74 1.85
N ASN A 26 -0.91 14.77 0.79
CA ASN A 26 0.35 14.03 0.72
C ASN A 26 1.55 14.82 1.24
N TYR A 27 2.51 14.11 1.80
CA TYR A 27 3.88 14.58 2.03
C TYR A 27 4.81 13.41 1.71
N THR A 28 5.30 13.35 0.47
CA THR A 28 5.97 12.17 -0.11
C THR A 28 7.30 11.83 0.55
N GLU A 29 7.90 12.82 1.18
CA GLU A 29 9.16 12.74 1.91
C GLU A 29 9.01 11.89 3.19
N ALA A 30 7.84 11.92 3.84
CA ALA A 30 7.55 11.02 4.97
C ALA A 30 7.00 9.67 4.50
N LEU A 31 6.01 9.70 3.61
CA LEU A 31 5.37 8.49 3.07
C LEU A 31 5.39 8.55 1.54
N ALA A 32 6.17 7.68 0.91
CA ALA A 32 6.49 7.74 -0.51
C ALA A 32 5.30 7.54 -1.49
N PHE A 33 4.10 7.27 -0.99
CA PHE A 33 2.89 7.09 -1.79
C PHE A 33 1.72 7.98 -1.37
N THR A 34 0.76 8.15 -2.28
CA THR A 34 -0.40 9.02 -2.05
C THR A 34 -1.38 8.38 -1.06
N LEU A 35 -1.85 9.17 -0.10
CA LEU A 35 -2.91 8.82 0.83
C LEU A 35 -4.25 8.82 0.07
N GLN A 36 -4.75 7.64 -0.26
CA GLN A 36 -6.03 7.42 -0.94
C GLN A 36 -6.42 5.94 -0.92
N ASP A 37 -7.59 5.62 -1.47
CA ASP A 37 -8.03 4.25 -1.74
C ASP A 37 -7.24 3.62 -2.92
N PHE A 38 -6.80 2.37 -2.78
CA PHE A 38 -6.17 1.58 -3.83
C PHE A 38 -6.36 0.06 -3.58
N SER A 39 -6.19 -0.75 -4.63
CA SER A 39 -6.24 -2.21 -4.50
C SER A 39 -4.83 -2.80 -4.46
N VAL A 40 -4.47 -3.46 -3.36
CA VAL A 40 -3.19 -4.19 -3.23
C VAL A 40 -3.04 -5.23 -4.34
N GLY A 41 -4.12 -5.93 -4.65
CA GLY A 41 -4.15 -6.95 -5.69
C GLY A 41 -3.91 -6.45 -7.12
N ALA A 42 -3.95 -5.13 -7.35
CA ALA A 42 -3.64 -4.51 -8.63
C ALA A 42 -2.19 -4.00 -8.73
N LEU A 43 -1.39 -4.08 -7.66
CA LEU A 43 -0.05 -3.49 -7.60
C LEU A 43 0.98 -4.29 -8.41
N LEU A 44 0.96 -5.62 -8.31
CA LEU A 44 2.02 -6.49 -8.84
C LEU A 44 2.25 -6.36 -10.35
N PRO A 45 1.22 -6.29 -11.22
CA PRO A 45 1.44 -6.05 -12.65
C PRO A 45 2.22 -4.76 -12.96
N ALA A 46 1.93 -3.67 -12.22
CA ALA A 46 2.66 -2.41 -12.38
C ALA A 46 4.09 -2.49 -11.83
N VAL A 47 4.28 -3.20 -10.72
CA VAL A 47 5.60 -3.45 -10.10
C VAL A 47 6.47 -4.32 -11.02
N PHE A 48 5.91 -5.37 -11.63
CA PHE A 48 6.60 -6.20 -12.64
C PHE A 48 7.11 -5.36 -13.80
N TYR A 49 6.26 -4.50 -14.36
CA TYR A 49 6.66 -3.59 -15.44
C TYR A 49 7.82 -2.69 -15.01
N MET A 50 7.72 -2.06 -13.85
CA MET A 50 8.72 -1.11 -13.36
C MET A 50 10.05 -1.78 -13.03
N PHE A 51 10.05 -2.98 -12.46
CA PHE A 51 11.29 -3.75 -12.29
C PHE A 51 11.91 -4.12 -13.63
N ARG A 52 11.10 -4.58 -14.58
CA ARG A 52 11.61 -5.04 -15.86
C ARG A 52 12.14 -3.90 -16.74
N ARG A 53 11.51 -2.71 -16.70
CA ARG A 53 11.79 -1.58 -17.60
C ARG A 53 12.53 -0.41 -16.94
N GLY A 54 12.56 -0.34 -15.61
CA GLY A 54 13.16 0.77 -14.85
C GLY A 54 12.48 2.12 -15.00
N HIS A 55 11.26 2.15 -15.51
CA HIS A 55 10.48 3.36 -15.64
C HIS A 55 8.99 3.06 -15.50
N ARG A 56 8.20 4.10 -15.27
CA ARG A 56 6.75 4.00 -15.14
C ARG A 56 6.10 3.54 -16.44
N ARG A 57 5.02 2.78 -16.29
CA ARG A 57 4.19 2.32 -17.40
C ARG A 57 3.37 3.48 -17.96
N GLY A 58 3.31 3.59 -19.28
CA GLY A 58 2.38 4.48 -19.97
C GLY A 58 0.99 3.85 -20.11
N GLN A 59 0.12 4.54 -20.84
CA GLN A 59 -1.19 3.98 -21.21
C GLN A 59 -1.00 2.81 -22.19
N GLY A 60 -1.67 1.69 -21.91
CA GLY A 60 -1.73 0.50 -22.77
C GLY A 60 -3.06 0.38 -23.50
N ASN A 61 -3.23 -0.73 -24.21
CA ASN A 61 -4.31 -0.88 -25.19
C ASN A 61 -5.46 -1.80 -24.73
N PHE A 62 -5.51 -2.21 -23.46
CA PHE A 62 -6.49 -3.20 -23.00
C PHE A 62 -7.94 -2.77 -23.28
N ALA A 63 -8.30 -1.55 -22.90
CA ALA A 63 -9.63 -1.00 -23.14
C ALA A 63 -9.94 -0.82 -24.63
N GLU A 64 -8.92 -0.62 -25.46
CA GLU A 64 -9.09 -0.51 -26.90
C GLU A 64 -9.32 -1.87 -27.55
N GLN A 65 -8.55 -2.87 -27.14
CA GLN A 65 -8.56 -4.21 -27.69
C GLN A 65 -9.86 -4.95 -27.33
N PHE A 66 -10.34 -4.81 -26.09
CA PHE A 66 -11.44 -5.62 -25.56
C PHE A 66 -12.76 -4.85 -25.40
N LYS A 67 -13.02 -3.82 -26.21
CA LYS A 67 -14.25 -3.01 -26.13
C LYS A 67 -15.52 -3.89 -26.13
N PRO A 68 -16.50 -3.61 -25.25
CA PRO A 68 -17.81 -4.25 -25.30
C PRO A 68 -18.52 -3.96 -26.63
N PHE A 69 -19.31 -4.92 -27.11
CA PHE A 69 -20.08 -4.72 -28.34
C PHE A 69 -21.27 -3.75 -28.15
N PRO A 70 -21.81 -3.16 -29.24
CA PRO A 70 -22.92 -2.21 -29.18
C PRO A 70 -24.15 -2.67 -28.38
N HIS A 71 -24.52 -3.95 -28.48
CA HIS A 71 -25.68 -4.53 -27.77
C HIS A 71 -25.43 -4.78 -26.27
N GLU A 72 -24.18 -4.73 -25.81
CA GLU A 72 -23.82 -4.85 -24.39
C GLU A 72 -23.73 -3.47 -23.70
N LYS A 73 -23.84 -2.37 -24.47
CA LYS A 73 -23.72 -1.00 -23.96
C LYS A 73 -24.93 -0.53 -23.14
N GLU A 74 -26.06 -1.23 -23.21
CA GLU A 74 -27.30 -0.87 -22.51
C GLU A 74 -27.19 -0.98 -20.98
N PHE A 75 -26.27 -1.79 -20.48
CA PHE A 75 -26.08 -2.03 -19.03
C PHE A 75 -24.97 -1.18 -18.38
N ALA A 76 -24.35 -0.27 -19.14
CA ALA A 76 -23.17 0.47 -18.70
C ALA A 76 -23.44 1.98 -18.55
N ASN A 77 -23.26 2.50 -17.33
CA ASN A 77 -23.13 3.95 -17.08
C ASN A 77 -22.07 4.56 -18.02
N SER A 78 -22.20 5.83 -18.38
CA SER A 78 -21.41 6.50 -19.44
C SER A 78 -19.88 6.28 -19.38
N ASN A 79 -19.29 6.13 -18.20
CA ASN A 79 -17.86 5.81 -18.00
C ASN A 79 -17.50 4.32 -18.11
N ALA A 80 -18.46 3.40 -17.93
CA ALA A 80 -18.27 1.95 -18.07
C ALA A 80 -18.35 1.48 -19.55
N LYS A 81 -18.80 2.34 -20.47
CA LYS A 81 -18.97 2.03 -21.91
C LYS A 81 -17.67 1.71 -22.67
N LYS A 82 -16.50 1.82 -22.01
CA LYS A 82 -15.16 1.57 -22.61
C LYS A 82 -14.39 0.43 -21.92
N ALA A 83 -14.90 -0.16 -20.84
CA ALA A 83 -14.15 -1.18 -20.09
C ALA A 83 -14.42 -2.58 -20.64
N GLY A 84 -13.37 -3.36 -20.87
CA GLY A 84 -13.51 -4.75 -21.34
C GLY A 84 -14.22 -5.64 -20.32
N THR A 85 -14.91 -6.66 -20.81
CA THR A 85 -15.61 -7.68 -20.01
C THR A 85 -14.96 -9.03 -20.24
N VAL A 86 -15.10 -9.98 -19.30
CA VAL A 86 -14.54 -11.32 -19.54
C VAL A 86 -15.19 -12.02 -20.74
N SER A 87 -16.46 -11.72 -21.04
CA SER A 87 -17.12 -12.16 -22.28
C SER A 87 -16.46 -11.59 -23.54
N SER A 88 -16.13 -10.29 -23.57
CA SER A 88 -15.48 -9.69 -24.74
C SER A 88 -14.07 -10.25 -24.95
N ILE A 89 -13.35 -10.50 -23.85
CA ILE A 89 -12.00 -11.09 -23.87
C ILE A 89 -12.05 -12.53 -24.38
N ALA A 90 -12.88 -13.39 -23.79
CA ALA A 90 -13.00 -14.79 -24.20
C ALA A 90 -13.35 -14.93 -25.69
N ARG A 91 -14.23 -14.07 -26.19
CA ARG A 91 -14.60 -14.04 -27.61
C ARG A 91 -13.44 -13.67 -28.51
N ILE A 92 -12.66 -12.63 -28.16
CA ILE A 92 -11.48 -12.20 -28.95
C ILE A 92 -10.37 -13.26 -28.91
N LEU A 93 -10.21 -13.98 -27.79
CA LEU A 93 -9.29 -15.12 -27.75
C LEU A 93 -9.76 -16.26 -28.64
N ALA A 94 -11.06 -16.58 -28.64
CA ALA A 94 -11.65 -17.64 -29.46
C ALA A 94 -11.60 -17.39 -30.98
N GLU A 95 -11.27 -16.18 -31.43
CA GLU A 95 -10.99 -15.88 -32.85
C GLU A 95 -9.64 -16.48 -33.30
N ASP A 96 -8.76 -16.84 -32.37
CA ASP A 96 -7.46 -17.47 -32.65
C ASP A 96 -7.61 -18.99 -32.81
N GLU A 97 -7.93 -19.43 -34.03
CA GLU A 97 -8.25 -20.84 -34.31
C GLU A 97 -7.09 -21.80 -34.00
N ALA A 98 -5.84 -21.34 -34.07
CA ALA A 98 -4.69 -22.17 -33.77
C ALA A 98 -4.58 -22.54 -32.29
N GLN A 99 -5.11 -21.69 -31.40
CA GLN A 99 -4.92 -21.83 -29.95
C GLN A 99 -6.23 -22.10 -29.19
N PHE A 100 -7.38 -21.75 -29.77
CA PHE A 100 -8.70 -21.85 -29.14
C PHE A 100 -9.75 -22.52 -30.04
N ALA A 101 -9.33 -23.48 -30.89
CA ALA A 101 -10.19 -24.14 -31.89
C ALA A 101 -11.55 -24.64 -31.35
N GLU A 102 -11.56 -25.18 -30.12
CA GLU A 102 -12.76 -25.76 -29.49
C GLU A 102 -13.69 -24.72 -28.81
N PHE A 103 -13.24 -23.47 -28.68
CA PHE A 103 -13.97 -22.40 -28.02
C PHE A 103 -14.89 -21.59 -28.96
N LYS A 104 -15.37 -22.20 -30.06
CA LYS A 104 -16.19 -21.51 -31.06
C LYS A 104 -17.66 -21.35 -30.64
N SER A 105 -18.20 -22.34 -29.93
CA SER A 105 -19.62 -22.34 -29.51
C SER A 105 -19.88 -21.27 -28.42
N PRO A 106 -21.12 -20.76 -28.31
CA PRO A 106 -21.49 -19.82 -27.24
C PRO A 106 -21.19 -20.38 -25.84
N LEU A 107 -21.51 -21.65 -25.61
CA LEU A 107 -21.25 -22.32 -24.34
C LEU A 107 -19.76 -22.42 -24.03
N ALA A 108 -18.94 -22.78 -25.02
CA ALA A 108 -17.49 -22.87 -24.80
C ALA A 108 -16.89 -21.49 -24.48
N LYS A 109 -17.31 -20.42 -25.18
CA LYS A 109 -16.90 -19.04 -24.86
C LYS A 109 -17.28 -18.62 -23.45
N ASP A 110 -18.46 -19.04 -22.99
CA ASP A 110 -18.91 -18.82 -21.63
C ASP A 110 -18.05 -19.54 -20.60
N VAL A 111 -17.67 -20.80 -20.86
CA VAL A 111 -16.73 -21.56 -20.03
C VAL A 111 -15.36 -20.88 -19.97
N LEU A 112 -14.84 -20.41 -21.10
CA LEU A 112 -13.59 -19.66 -21.15
C LEU A 112 -13.69 -18.34 -20.37
N ALA A 113 -14.81 -17.62 -20.49
CA ALA A 113 -15.04 -16.39 -19.74
C ALA A 113 -15.07 -16.64 -18.22
N ASP A 114 -15.69 -17.72 -17.76
CA ASP A 114 -15.71 -18.11 -16.35
C ASP A 114 -14.31 -18.53 -15.86
N PHE A 115 -13.56 -19.26 -16.67
CA PHE A 115 -12.17 -19.61 -16.38
C PHE A 115 -11.32 -18.34 -16.21
N LEU A 116 -11.42 -17.39 -17.14
CA LEU A 116 -10.72 -16.11 -17.06
C LEU A 116 -11.12 -15.32 -15.81
N LEU A 117 -12.41 -15.25 -15.48
CA LEU A 117 -12.91 -14.55 -14.29
C LEU A 117 -12.45 -15.21 -12.97
N THR A 118 -12.21 -16.51 -12.99
CA THR A 118 -11.81 -17.24 -11.78
C THR A 118 -10.29 -17.15 -11.57
N HIS A 119 -9.51 -17.19 -12.65
CA HIS A 119 -8.07 -17.43 -12.56
C HIS A 119 -7.18 -16.33 -13.13
N CYS A 120 -7.69 -15.44 -13.97
CA CYS A 120 -6.87 -14.42 -14.66
C CYS A 120 -7.31 -12.99 -14.39
N LEU A 121 -8.60 -12.75 -14.18
CA LEU A 121 -9.23 -11.44 -14.18
C LEU A 121 -10.26 -11.32 -13.08
N GLU A 122 -10.48 -10.11 -12.60
CA GLU A 122 -11.46 -9.85 -11.57
C GLU A 122 -12.32 -8.62 -11.90
N ASN A 123 -13.61 -8.78 -11.64
CA ASN A 123 -14.63 -7.77 -11.82
C ASN A 123 -14.69 -6.80 -10.63
N ARG A 124 -15.33 -5.65 -10.87
CA ARG A 124 -15.52 -4.64 -9.84
C ARG A 124 -16.20 -5.23 -8.60
N ARG A 125 -15.62 -5.00 -7.41
CA ARG A 125 -16.14 -5.50 -6.12
C ARG A 125 -16.29 -7.02 -6.05
N HIS A 126 -15.47 -7.78 -6.77
CA HIS A 126 -15.58 -9.24 -6.84
C HIS A 126 -16.96 -9.72 -7.35
N GLU A 127 -17.68 -8.90 -8.12
CA GLU A 127 -19.02 -9.26 -8.60
C GLU A 127 -18.94 -10.46 -9.56
N PRO A 128 -19.72 -11.53 -9.30
CA PRO A 128 -19.86 -12.61 -10.27
C PRO A 128 -20.62 -12.07 -11.50
N GLY A 129 -20.14 -12.36 -12.70
CA GLY A 129 -20.86 -12.03 -13.93
C GLY A 129 -19.97 -11.67 -15.12
N ARG A 130 -20.21 -12.33 -16.25
CA ARG A 130 -19.32 -12.24 -17.42
C ARG A 130 -19.34 -10.89 -18.15
N LYS A 131 -20.42 -10.12 -17.97
CA LYS A 131 -20.68 -8.82 -18.61
C LYS A 131 -20.26 -7.63 -17.73
N LYS A 132 -19.71 -7.89 -16.55
CA LYS A 132 -19.24 -6.82 -15.67
C LYS A 132 -17.87 -6.33 -16.15
N PRO A 133 -17.54 -5.04 -15.93
CA PRO A 133 -16.22 -4.51 -16.25
C PRO A 133 -15.12 -5.23 -15.48
N VAL A 134 -14.09 -5.67 -16.21
CA VAL A 134 -12.84 -6.16 -15.63
C VAL A 134 -12.07 -4.98 -15.07
N ILE A 135 -11.64 -5.12 -13.81
CA ILE A 135 -10.93 -4.08 -13.07
C ILE A 135 -9.57 -4.55 -12.53
N ARG A 136 -9.30 -5.85 -12.54
CA ARG A 136 -8.02 -6.38 -12.08
C ARG A 136 -7.59 -7.53 -12.94
N ALA A 137 -6.28 -7.63 -13.13
CA ALA A 137 -5.60 -8.77 -13.72
C ALA A 137 -4.81 -9.42 -12.60
N PHE A 138 -5.01 -10.71 -12.39
CA PHE A 138 -4.22 -11.44 -11.42
C PHE A 138 -2.78 -11.57 -11.95
N PRO A 139 -1.77 -11.40 -11.08
CA PRO A 139 -0.37 -11.49 -11.46
C PRO A 139 0.08 -12.96 -11.57
N THR A 140 -0.64 -13.79 -12.32
CA THR A 140 -0.30 -15.21 -12.51
C THR A 140 1.01 -15.38 -13.28
N HIS A 141 1.33 -14.44 -14.16
CA HIS A 141 2.54 -14.40 -14.97
C HIS A 141 3.01 -12.95 -15.18
N TYR A 142 4.31 -12.74 -15.47
CA TYR A 142 4.91 -11.43 -15.75
C TYR A 142 4.12 -10.64 -16.80
N GLN A 143 3.65 -11.31 -17.85
CA GLN A 143 2.92 -10.65 -18.94
C GLN A 143 1.59 -10.00 -18.51
N SER A 144 1.06 -10.29 -17.32
CA SER A 144 0.00 -9.46 -16.71
C SER A 144 0.37 -7.98 -16.66
N ALA A 145 1.66 -7.63 -16.59
CA ALA A 145 2.18 -6.27 -16.68
C ALA A 145 1.77 -5.52 -17.97
N TRP A 146 1.42 -6.26 -19.03
CA TRP A 146 1.00 -5.70 -20.32
C TRP A 146 -0.49 -5.32 -20.34
N MET A 147 -1.24 -5.78 -19.35
CA MET A 147 -2.66 -5.51 -19.21
C MET A 147 -2.85 -4.14 -18.51
N ASP A 148 -3.04 -3.09 -19.31
CA ASP A 148 -3.29 -1.74 -18.80
C ASP A 148 -4.77 -1.50 -18.54
N LEU A 149 -5.23 -1.91 -17.36
CA LEU A 149 -6.61 -1.71 -16.95
C LEU A 149 -6.91 -0.20 -16.75
N PRO A 150 -8.15 0.26 -17.02
CA PRO A 150 -8.46 1.69 -17.09
C PRO A 150 -8.09 2.48 -15.82
N ALA A 151 -7.57 3.70 -15.98
CA ALA A 151 -7.17 4.57 -14.85
C ALA A 151 -8.31 4.88 -13.83
N SER A 152 -9.58 4.74 -14.25
CA SER A 152 -10.77 4.92 -13.40
C SER A 152 -10.99 3.82 -12.36
N VAL A 153 -10.16 2.77 -12.40
CA VAL A 153 -10.30 1.56 -11.59
C VAL A 153 -9.51 1.62 -10.27
N GLY A 154 -8.57 2.55 -10.18
CA GLY A 154 -7.71 2.74 -9.02
C GLY A 154 -6.42 3.35 -9.51
N ASP A 155 -6.35 4.67 -9.54
CA ASP A 155 -5.09 5.37 -9.78
C ASP A 155 -4.14 4.93 -8.65
N LEU A 156 -3.15 4.08 -8.93
CA LEU A 156 -2.27 3.49 -7.91
C LEU A 156 -1.28 4.52 -7.31
N ARG A 157 -1.36 5.80 -7.76
CA ARG A 157 -0.57 6.99 -7.37
C ARG A 157 0.61 6.72 -6.44
N LEU A 158 1.73 6.35 -7.05
CA LEU A 158 3.03 6.20 -6.38
C LEU A 158 3.18 4.98 -5.46
N VAL A 159 2.14 4.17 -5.23
CA VAL A 159 2.27 2.93 -4.44
C VAL A 159 3.19 1.92 -5.14
N PRO A 160 3.01 1.59 -6.45
CA PRO A 160 3.93 0.71 -7.14
C PRO A 160 5.36 1.27 -7.21
N GLU A 161 5.51 2.58 -7.44
CA GLU A 161 6.81 3.26 -7.42
C GLU A 161 7.50 3.13 -6.06
N SER A 162 6.75 3.32 -4.98
CA SER A 162 7.25 3.14 -3.61
C SER A 162 7.69 1.71 -3.36
N LEU A 163 6.90 0.71 -3.78
CA LEU A 163 7.28 -0.70 -3.64
C LEU A 163 8.59 -0.99 -4.37
N VAL A 164 8.77 -0.47 -5.58
CA VAL A 164 10.01 -0.66 -6.35
C VAL A 164 11.19 0.01 -5.65
N ALA A 165 11.04 1.25 -5.18
CA ALA A 165 12.10 1.96 -4.46
C ALA A 165 12.51 1.20 -3.17
N ILE A 166 11.52 0.79 -2.37
CA ILE A 166 11.72 0.03 -1.12
C ILE A 166 12.47 -1.28 -1.37
N LEU A 167 12.04 -2.05 -2.37
CA LEU A 167 12.62 -3.36 -2.65
C LEU A 167 14.01 -3.27 -3.30
N ALA A 168 14.19 -2.31 -4.23
CA ALA A 168 15.48 -2.02 -4.85
C ALA A 168 16.51 -1.54 -3.83
N ASP A 169 16.08 -0.74 -2.83
CA ASP A 169 16.87 -0.24 -1.70
C ASP A 169 18.14 0.52 -2.15
N GLN A 170 18.00 1.35 -3.17
CA GLN A 170 19.10 2.14 -3.73
C GLN A 170 19.46 3.28 -2.77
N LYS A 171 20.71 3.31 -2.29
CA LYS A 171 21.15 4.23 -1.22
C LYS A 171 21.43 5.66 -1.68
N GLU A 172 21.63 5.88 -2.97
CA GLU A 172 22.04 7.17 -3.52
C GLU A 172 21.22 7.52 -4.76
N GLY A 173 21.16 8.80 -5.12
CA GLY A 173 20.47 9.30 -6.31
C GLY A 173 18.96 9.48 -6.14
N ASP A 174 18.39 10.39 -6.94
CA ASP A 174 16.99 10.81 -6.86
C ASP A 174 16.00 9.89 -7.56
N THR A 175 16.49 9.03 -8.44
CA THR A 175 15.70 8.10 -9.25
C THR A 175 16.28 6.69 -9.17
N VAL A 176 15.40 5.70 -9.21
CA VAL A 176 15.80 4.30 -9.23
C VAL A 176 16.38 4.01 -10.62
N THR A 177 17.62 3.54 -10.66
CA THR A 177 18.33 3.23 -11.89
C THR A 177 18.80 1.78 -11.89
N SER A 178 19.28 1.30 -13.05
CA SER A 178 19.92 -0.02 -13.11
C SER A 178 21.21 0.05 -12.30
N SER A 179 21.19 -0.57 -11.12
CA SER A 179 22.37 -0.64 -10.26
C SER A 179 23.42 -1.55 -10.89
N SER A 180 24.58 -0.98 -11.26
CA SER A 180 25.77 -1.74 -11.65
C SER A 180 26.38 -2.55 -10.50
N THR A 181 25.93 -2.32 -9.25
CA THR A 181 26.41 -3.08 -8.09
C THR A 181 25.72 -4.45 -7.99
N LYS A 182 26.54 -5.51 -8.08
CA LYS A 182 26.16 -6.91 -8.31
C LYS A 182 25.29 -7.60 -7.22
N LYS A 183 24.79 -6.92 -6.18
CA LYS A 183 24.26 -7.59 -4.96
C LYS A 183 22.81 -7.26 -4.54
N SER A 184 21.96 -6.68 -5.40
CA SER A 184 20.51 -6.60 -5.10
C SER A 184 19.75 -7.80 -5.67
N PHE A 185 18.78 -8.34 -4.91
CA PHE A 185 17.86 -9.40 -5.35
C PHE A 185 16.68 -8.84 -6.17
N PHE A 186 16.46 -7.53 -6.12
CA PHE A 186 15.38 -6.83 -6.82
C PHE A 186 15.97 -5.82 -7.80
N ARG A 187 16.77 -6.30 -8.76
CA ARG A 187 17.38 -5.43 -9.77
C ARG A 187 16.33 -4.82 -10.68
N VAL A 188 16.59 -3.60 -11.13
CA VAL A 188 15.69 -2.79 -11.93
C VAL A 188 16.33 -2.59 -13.31
N ASN A 189 15.52 -2.69 -14.37
CA ASN A 189 15.97 -2.65 -15.76
C ASN A 189 17.09 -3.66 -16.03
N ASP A 190 16.82 -4.92 -15.71
CA ASP A 190 17.74 -6.05 -15.87
C ASP A 190 16.95 -7.27 -16.39
N ASP A 191 17.65 -8.38 -16.62
CA ASP A 191 17.06 -9.65 -17.07
C ASP A 191 16.14 -10.30 -16.01
N PHE A 192 15.22 -11.14 -16.47
CA PHE A 192 14.26 -11.88 -15.62
C PHE A 192 14.95 -12.70 -14.53
N THR A 193 16.12 -13.26 -14.82
CA THR A 193 16.88 -14.10 -13.87
C THR A 193 17.54 -13.29 -12.74
N GLN A 194 17.78 -12.00 -12.94
CA GLN A 194 18.52 -11.15 -12.01
C GLN A 194 17.62 -10.45 -10.97
N ASN A 195 16.30 -10.54 -11.14
CA ASN A 195 15.31 -10.05 -10.18
C ASN A 195 14.46 -11.22 -9.70
N ILE A 196 14.46 -11.48 -8.39
CA ILE A 196 13.76 -12.64 -7.84
C ILE A 196 12.26 -12.64 -8.14
N LEU A 197 11.63 -11.48 -8.09
CA LEU A 197 10.20 -11.35 -8.39
C LEU A 197 9.94 -11.69 -9.87
N LEU A 198 10.76 -11.16 -10.78
CA LEU A 198 10.64 -11.49 -12.20
C LEU A 198 10.98 -12.96 -12.49
N SER A 199 11.97 -13.53 -11.81
CA SER A 199 12.37 -14.94 -12.00
C SER A 199 11.26 -15.93 -11.61
N VAL A 200 10.45 -15.57 -10.61
CA VAL A 200 9.35 -16.40 -10.11
C VAL A 200 8.12 -16.32 -11.01
N PHE A 201 7.85 -15.16 -11.59
CA PHE A 201 6.65 -14.93 -12.41
C PHE A 201 6.91 -14.89 -13.92
N GLY A 202 8.17 -14.93 -14.35
CA GLY A 202 8.58 -14.84 -15.77
C GLY A 202 9.08 -16.16 -16.34
N SER A 203 8.56 -17.31 -15.88
CA SER A 203 8.90 -18.61 -16.45
C SER A 203 8.66 -18.63 -17.97
N GLY A 204 9.65 -19.06 -18.74
CA GLY A 204 9.60 -19.05 -20.21
C GLY A 204 9.79 -17.68 -20.86
N MET A 205 10.03 -16.61 -20.08
CA MET A 205 10.40 -15.31 -20.63
C MET A 205 11.91 -15.23 -20.88
N SER A 206 12.29 -14.65 -22.01
CA SER A 206 13.65 -14.24 -22.31
C SER A 206 13.68 -12.79 -22.80
N ALA A 207 14.81 -12.13 -22.59
CA ALA A 207 15.05 -10.80 -23.10
C ALA A 207 15.99 -10.88 -24.30
N ARG A 208 15.56 -10.34 -25.44
CA ARG A 208 16.43 -10.10 -26.59
C ARG A 208 16.73 -8.61 -26.69
N GLU A 209 18.00 -8.25 -26.74
CA GLU A 209 18.38 -6.88 -27.04
C GLU A 209 18.19 -6.59 -28.53
N LEU A 210 17.37 -5.58 -28.84
CA LEU A 210 17.15 -5.12 -30.20
C LEU A 210 17.37 -3.60 -30.24
N LYS A 211 18.49 -3.16 -30.82
CA LYS A 211 18.84 -1.73 -31.01
C LYS A 211 18.63 -0.89 -29.72
N SER A 212 19.21 -1.33 -28.61
CA SER A 212 19.11 -0.70 -27.27
C SER A 212 17.74 -0.75 -26.57
N ASP A 213 16.72 -1.33 -27.21
CA ASP A 213 15.45 -1.67 -26.55
C ASP A 213 15.42 -3.17 -26.21
N LEU A 214 15.02 -3.47 -24.98
CA LEU A 214 14.80 -4.85 -24.55
C LEU A 214 13.45 -5.33 -25.08
N VAL A 215 13.46 -6.38 -25.92
CA VAL A 215 12.25 -7.05 -26.38
C VAL A 215 12.04 -8.30 -25.54
N ASP A 216 10.85 -8.41 -24.97
CA ASP A 216 10.45 -9.55 -24.15
C ASP A 216 9.82 -10.61 -25.06
N GLU A 217 10.43 -11.79 -25.14
CA GLU A 217 9.93 -12.94 -25.90
C GLU A 217 9.50 -14.05 -24.94
N PHE A 218 8.49 -14.84 -25.32
CA PHE A 218 8.03 -15.99 -24.54
C PHE A 218 8.18 -17.26 -25.35
N ASP A 219 8.87 -18.24 -24.77
CA ASP A 219 9.08 -19.57 -25.33
C ASP A 219 7.83 -20.45 -25.13
N GLU A 220 7.18 -20.77 -26.25
CA GLU A 220 5.97 -21.60 -26.30
C GLU A 220 6.23 -23.06 -25.91
N SER A 221 7.48 -23.51 -25.87
CA SER A 221 7.82 -24.89 -25.51
C SER A 221 7.80 -25.15 -24.00
N VAL A 222 7.75 -24.08 -23.18
CA VAL A 222 7.76 -24.20 -21.72
C VAL A 222 6.40 -24.63 -21.20
N GLU A 223 6.39 -25.71 -20.42
CA GLU A 223 5.19 -26.20 -19.75
C GLU A 223 4.73 -25.22 -18.67
N MET A 224 3.46 -24.83 -18.69
CA MET A 224 2.89 -23.87 -17.76
C MET A 224 1.45 -24.23 -17.39
N GLY A 225 1.02 -23.73 -16.22
CA GLY A 225 -0.38 -23.80 -15.82
C GLY A 225 -1.29 -23.07 -16.81
N LEU A 226 -2.52 -23.57 -16.96
CA LEU A 226 -3.53 -23.01 -17.87
C LEU A 226 -3.85 -21.53 -17.55
N ASP A 227 -3.80 -21.15 -16.28
CA ASP A 227 -4.00 -19.79 -15.79
C ASP A 227 -2.89 -18.83 -16.29
N GLN A 228 -1.65 -19.30 -16.28
CA GLN A 228 -0.49 -18.56 -16.79
C GLN A 228 -0.56 -18.42 -18.31
N LEU A 229 -0.85 -19.51 -19.01
CA LEU A 229 -1.02 -19.49 -20.47
C LEU A 229 -2.15 -18.56 -20.91
N ALA A 230 -3.32 -18.64 -20.28
CA ALA A 230 -4.44 -17.75 -20.59
C ALA A 230 -4.06 -16.28 -20.37
N THR A 231 -3.35 -15.97 -19.29
CA THR A 231 -2.86 -14.61 -19.01
C THR A 231 -1.89 -14.12 -20.10
N ILE A 232 -0.97 -14.98 -20.54
CA ILE A 232 -0.05 -14.71 -21.67
C ILE A 232 -0.84 -14.41 -22.95
N ARG A 233 -1.86 -15.20 -23.27
CA ARG A 233 -2.69 -14.99 -24.47
C ARG A 233 -3.43 -13.66 -24.43
N VAL A 234 -4.04 -13.32 -23.28
CA VAL A 234 -4.73 -12.03 -23.10
C VAL A 234 -3.74 -10.86 -23.23
N ALA A 235 -2.59 -10.96 -22.57
CA ALA A 235 -1.55 -9.93 -22.59
C ALA A 235 -1.01 -9.68 -24.00
N ARG A 236 -0.75 -10.72 -24.79
CA ARG A 236 -0.24 -10.58 -26.16
C ARG A 236 -1.22 -9.85 -27.08
N LYS A 237 -2.54 -10.03 -26.91
CA LYS A 237 -3.54 -9.25 -27.66
C LYS A 237 -3.49 -7.76 -27.29
N CYS A 238 -3.04 -7.39 -26.09
CA CYS A 238 -2.87 -5.98 -25.68
C CYS A 238 -1.64 -5.29 -26.30
N LYS A 239 -0.66 -6.07 -26.77
CA LYS A 239 0.70 -5.64 -27.11
C LYS A 239 1.44 -5.05 -25.90
N GLN A 240 2.76 -4.89 -26.03
CA GLN A 240 3.58 -4.36 -24.94
C GLN A 240 3.25 -2.88 -24.65
N PRO A 241 3.10 -2.48 -23.37
CA PRO A 241 2.82 -1.09 -23.00
C PRO A 241 3.99 -0.16 -23.32
N ILE A 242 3.67 1.02 -23.85
CA ILE A 242 4.66 2.06 -24.18
C ILE A 242 5.11 2.76 -22.90
N LYS A 243 6.36 3.23 -22.87
CA LYS A 243 6.90 4.10 -21.81
C LYS A 243 6.01 5.34 -21.63
N LEU A 244 5.75 5.74 -20.38
CA LEU A 244 5.03 6.98 -20.09
C LEU A 244 5.78 8.16 -20.74
N LYS A 245 5.17 8.83 -21.72
CA LYS A 245 5.77 9.99 -22.38
C LYS A 245 5.86 11.14 -21.38
N GLU A 246 7.01 11.79 -21.32
CA GLU A 246 7.17 13.03 -20.56
C GLU A 246 6.21 14.08 -21.14
N THR A 247 5.20 14.44 -20.36
CA THR A 247 4.32 15.55 -20.75
C THR A 247 5.04 16.84 -20.39
N ARG A 248 5.34 17.68 -21.39
CA ARG A 248 5.95 19.03 -21.25
C ARG A 248 5.19 19.99 -20.31
N SER A 249 4.07 19.57 -19.72
CA SER A 249 3.30 20.33 -18.74
C SER A 249 3.94 20.24 -17.35
N VAL A 250 5.13 20.82 -17.20
CA VAL A 250 5.63 21.29 -15.89
C VAL A 250 4.80 22.53 -15.52
N LYS A 251 3.53 22.34 -15.15
CA LYS A 251 2.83 23.31 -14.32
C LYS A 251 3.10 22.92 -12.88
N ALA A 252 4.14 23.55 -12.33
CA ALA A 252 4.60 23.48 -10.94
C ALA A 252 3.46 23.13 -9.95
N GLY A 253 3.59 22.03 -9.21
CA GLY A 253 2.67 21.64 -8.13
C GLY A 253 2.08 20.23 -8.21
N GLY A 254 2.28 19.50 -9.30
CA GLY A 254 1.89 18.08 -9.38
C GLY A 254 3.10 17.18 -9.15
N HIS A 255 3.47 16.90 -7.89
CA HIS A 255 4.51 15.92 -7.58
C HIS A 255 4.20 14.58 -8.27
N GLY A 256 5.06 14.18 -9.21
CA GLY A 256 5.09 12.83 -9.78
C GLY A 256 4.16 12.51 -10.95
N ARG A 257 3.42 13.47 -11.56
CA ARG A 257 2.51 13.16 -12.69
C ARG A 257 3.12 13.25 -14.10
N GLY A 258 4.35 13.74 -14.25
CA GLY A 258 4.95 14.03 -15.58
C GLY A 258 6.26 13.33 -15.91
N SER A 259 6.91 12.66 -14.96
CA SER A 259 8.20 11.99 -15.18
C SER A 259 8.02 10.50 -15.41
N SER A 260 8.70 9.97 -16.43
CA SER A 260 8.78 8.53 -16.67
C SER A 260 9.62 7.82 -15.60
N ALA A 261 10.47 8.55 -14.86
CA ALA A 261 11.37 7.98 -13.87
C ALA A 261 10.64 7.53 -12.60
N ILE A 262 11.18 6.49 -11.97
CA ILE A 262 10.75 6.02 -10.64
C ILE A 262 11.53 6.84 -9.62
N ALA A 263 10.84 7.57 -8.74
CA ALA A 263 11.50 8.33 -7.70
C ALA A 263 12.15 7.36 -6.70
N ASN A 264 13.43 7.56 -6.38
CA ASN A 264 14.09 6.84 -5.32
C ASN A 264 13.73 7.51 -3.99
N GLN A 265 12.52 7.28 -3.49
CA GLN A 265 12.02 7.83 -2.23
C GLN A 265 11.69 6.69 -1.28
N HIS A 266 12.31 6.70 -0.11
CA HIS A 266 12.02 5.74 0.95
C HIS A 266 11.08 6.37 1.99
N PRO A 267 10.15 5.60 2.55
CA PRO A 267 9.41 6.01 3.74
C PRO A 267 10.36 6.23 4.92
N ILE A 268 10.00 7.15 5.82
CA ILE A 268 10.79 7.40 7.04
C ILE A 268 10.76 6.22 8.03
N ALA A 269 9.80 5.30 7.88
CA ALA A 269 9.74 4.06 8.64
C ALA A 269 10.77 3.04 8.12
N LYS A 270 12.03 3.18 8.55
CA LYS A 270 13.18 2.38 8.10
C LYS A 270 13.05 0.93 8.53
N GLN A 271 12.63 0.68 9.78
CA GLN A 271 12.49 -0.68 10.30
C GLN A 271 11.34 -1.40 9.60
N GLY A 272 10.18 -0.74 9.45
CA GLY A 272 9.04 -1.29 8.70
C GLY A 272 9.40 -1.63 7.24
N THR A 273 10.12 -0.73 6.58
CA THR A 273 10.61 -0.90 5.20
C THR A 273 11.57 -2.09 5.07
N ARG A 274 12.54 -2.20 5.99
CA ARG A 274 13.49 -3.32 6.04
C ARG A 274 12.79 -4.66 6.27
N VAL A 275 11.86 -4.69 7.23
CA VAL A 275 11.07 -5.89 7.56
C VAL A 275 10.29 -6.36 6.34
N PHE A 276 9.58 -5.48 5.66
CA PHE A 276 8.82 -5.81 4.46
C PHE A 276 9.69 -6.33 3.32
N ARG A 277 10.85 -5.69 3.08
CA ARG A 277 11.80 -6.15 2.05
C ARG A 277 12.37 -7.53 2.37
N ASP A 278 12.78 -7.76 3.62
CA ASP A 278 13.28 -9.07 4.06
C ASP A 278 12.19 -10.14 4.00
N ASP A 279 10.94 -9.77 4.28
CA ASP A 279 9.79 -10.64 4.18
C ASP A 279 9.52 -11.09 2.76
N THR A 280 9.43 -10.13 1.84
CA THR A 280 9.26 -10.40 0.41
C THR A 280 10.40 -11.25 -0.15
N ARG A 281 11.66 -10.88 0.16
CA ARG A 281 12.84 -11.60 -0.33
C ARG A 281 12.86 -13.05 0.10
N LEU A 282 12.84 -13.30 1.41
CA LEU A 282 13.06 -14.64 1.95
C LEU A 282 11.88 -15.58 1.64
N PHE A 283 10.66 -15.04 1.57
CA PHE A 283 9.49 -15.81 1.13
C PHE A 283 9.64 -16.26 -0.33
N LEU A 284 9.95 -15.34 -1.25
CA LEU A 284 10.11 -15.66 -2.67
C LEU A 284 11.31 -16.59 -2.93
N GLN A 285 12.42 -16.43 -2.19
CA GLN A 285 13.59 -17.31 -2.31
C GLN A 285 13.27 -18.75 -1.94
N ALA A 286 12.56 -18.94 -0.83
CA ALA A 286 12.25 -20.26 -0.33
C ALA A 286 11.11 -20.93 -1.11
N TYR A 287 10.08 -20.18 -1.49
CA TYR A 287 8.80 -20.75 -1.90
C TYR A 287 8.27 -20.29 -3.26
N GLY A 288 8.96 -19.35 -3.92
CA GLY A 288 8.47 -18.76 -5.17
C GLY A 288 8.21 -19.77 -6.29
N VAL A 289 8.89 -20.92 -6.27
CA VAL A 289 8.72 -21.99 -7.27
C VAL A 289 7.98 -23.22 -6.75
N SER A 290 7.85 -23.39 -5.43
CA SER A 290 7.25 -24.59 -4.83
C SER A 290 5.76 -24.43 -4.49
N ILE A 291 5.29 -23.21 -4.25
CA ILE A 291 3.88 -22.94 -3.96
C ILE A 291 3.09 -22.79 -5.27
N PRO A 292 1.92 -23.44 -5.40
CA PRO A 292 1.02 -23.22 -6.54
C PRO A 292 0.69 -21.75 -6.76
N ARG A 293 0.60 -21.33 -8.03
CA ARG A 293 0.53 -19.90 -8.41
C ARG A 293 -0.59 -19.12 -7.72
N GLN A 294 -1.77 -19.73 -7.57
CA GLN A 294 -2.92 -19.09 -6.93
C GLN A 294 -2.66 -18.80 -5.45
N SER A 295 -2.14 -19.80 -4.71
CA SER A 295 -1.79 -19.64 -3.30
C SER A 295 -0.62 -18.67 -3.11
N LEU A 296 0.41 -18.76 -3.96
CA LEU A 296 1.57 -17.87 -3.93
C LEU A 296 1.15 -16.41 -4.11
N THR A 297 0.26 -16.13 -5.06
CA THR A 297 -0.23 -14.78 -5.34
C THR A 297 -0.95 -14.20 -4.13
N GLN A 298 -1.87 -14.96 -3.53
CA GLN A 298 -2.62 -14.48 -2.37
C GLN A 298 -1.71 -14.27 -1.14
N MET A 299 -0.74 -15.14 -0.91
CA MET A 299 0.25 -14.99 0.17
C MET A 299 1.19 -13.80 -0.06
N LEU A 300 1.58 -13.54 -1.31
CA LEU A 300 2.38 -12.38 -1.66
C LEU A 300 1.59 -11.07 -1.48
N GLU A 301 0.30 -11.07 -1.80
CA GLU A 301 -0.59 -9.94 -1.49
C GLU A 301 -0.73 -9.73 0.02
N SER A 302 -0.86 -10.81 0.81
CA SER A 302 -0.81 -10.74 2.27
C SER A 302 0.50 -10.11 2.77
N CYS A 303 1.64 -10.49 2.18
CA CYS A 303 2.95 -9.89 2.47
C CYS A 303 2.96 -8.37 2.18
N ILE A 304 2.41 -7.96 1.04
CA ILE A 304 2.35 -6.55 0.64
C ILE A 304 1.40 -5.77 1.56
N GLY A 305 0.21 -6.29 1.84
CA GLY A 305 -0.75 -5.65 2.75
C GLY A 305 -0.19 -5.45 4.15
N LEU A 306 0.45 -6.49 4.71
CA LEU A 306 1.12 -6.42 6.02
C LEU A 306 2.29 -5.42 6.01
N GLY A 307 3.13 -5.46 4.97
CA GLY A 307 4.24 -4.54 4.82
C GLY A 307 3.79 -3.08 4.73
N LEU A 308 2.82 -2.78 3.88
CA LEU A 308 2.26 -1.44 3.71
C LEU A 308 1.56 -0.95 4.99
N THR A 309 0.83 -1.82 5.69
CA THR A 309 0.21 -1.50 6.98
C THR A 309 1.27 -1.09 8.01
N ASN A 310 2.33 -1.88 8.15
CA ASN A 310 3.42 -1.58 9.07
C ASN A 310 4.14 -0.29 8.71
N ILE A 311 4.47 -0.08 7.43
CA ILE A 311 5.13 1.15 6.97
C ILE A 311 4.25 2.36 7.26
N PHE A 312 2.95 2.30 6.94
CA PHE A 312 2.00 3.38 7.16
C PHE A 312 1.88 3.73 8.65
N LEU A 313 1.59 2.73 9.51
CA LEU A 313 1.38 2.96 10.94
C LEU A 313 2.67 3.38 11.65
N SER A 314 3.83 2.81 11.28
CA SER A 314 5.12 3.22 11.85
C SER A 314 5.48 4.63 11.42
N THR A 315 5.18 5.01 10.17
CA THR A 315 5.36 6.39 9.70
C THR A 315 4.49 7.35 10.51
N ALA A 316 3.22 7.02 10.74
CA ALA A 316 2.34 7.83 11.58
C ALA A 316 2.88 7.96 13.01
N SER A 317 3.31 6.85 13.63
CA SER A 317 3.92 6.88 14.97
C SER A 317 5.17 7.75 15.03
N SER A 318 6.06 7.64 14.04
CA SER A 318 7.28 8.46 13.96
C SER A 318 6.97 9.94 13.80
N LEU A 319 5.91 10.28 13.05
CA LEU A 319 5.46 11.66 12.89
C LEU A 319 4.82 12.22 14.16
N PHE A 320 4.09 11.41 14.94
CA PHE A 320 3.59 11.84 16.25
C PHE A 320 4.72 12.07 17.26
N HIS A 321 5.77 11.24 17.20
CA HIS A 321 6.98 11.49 17.99
C HIS A 321 7.68 12.79 17.56
N TRP A 322 7.81 13.01 16.24
CA TRP A 322 8.39 14.24 15.67
C TRP A 322 7.60 15.49 16.05
N GLU A 323 6.26 15.45 16.04
CA GLU A 323 5.43 16.57 16.49
C GLU A 323 5.76 17.00 17.93
N GLN A 324 6.04 16.03 18.81
CA GLN A 324 6.32 16.28 20.22
C GLN A 324 7.78 16.68 20.50
N HIS A 325 8.74 16.17 19.74
CA HIS A 325 10.18 16.30 20.04
C HIS A 325 11.00 17.06 18.99
N GLY A 326 10.43 17.33 17.81
CA GLY A 326 11.15 17.89 16.66
C GLY A 326 12.09 16.91 15.96
N GLU A 327 12.16 15.65 16.42
CA GLU A 327 13.04 14.63 15.86
C GLU A 327 12.29 13.32 15.65
N LEU A 328 12.63 12.62 14.56
CA LEU A 328 12.20 11.26 14.32
C LEU A 328 12.84 10.30 15.35
N PRO A 329 12.12 9.26 15.79
CA PRO A 329 12.63 8.35 16.82
C PRO A 329 13.86 7.57 16.32
N GLN A 330 14.84 7.37 17.19
CA GLN A 330 16.03 6.57 16.87
C GLN A 330 15.70 5.08 16.65
N SER A 331 14.71 4.58 17.41
CA SER A 331 14.20 3.22 17.27
C SER A 331 12.70 3.27 17.04
N GLU A 332 12.29 2.71 15.90
CA GLU A 332 10.88 2.52 15.57
C GLU A 332 10.31 1.35 16.38
N SER A 333 9.07 1.51 16.87
CA SER A 333 8.28 0.39 17.39
C SER A 333 7.05 0.21 16.50
N PRO A 334 6.67 -1.03 16.17
CA PRO A 334 5.47 -1.27 15.39
C PRO A 334 4.24 -0.86 16.20
N TRP A 335 3.22 -0.35 15.51
CA TRP A 335 2.01 0.11 16.16
C TRP A 335 1.23 -1.08 16.77
N PRO A 336 0.95 -1.07 18.09
CA PRO A 336 0.29 -2.19 18.76
C PRO A 336 -1.20 -2.25 18.39
N LEU A 337 -1.64 -3.38 17.84
CA LEU A 337 -3.04 -3.66 17.48
C LEU A 337 -3.47 -5.03 18.01
N VAL A 338 -4.61 -5.08 18.69
CA VAL A 338 -5.19 -6.34 19.17
C VAL A 338 -5.85 -7.09 18.01
N VAL A 339 -5.37 -8.31 17.78
CA VAL A 339 -5.88 -9.20 16.75
C VAL A 339 -6.95 -10.13 17.33
N ASP A 340 -8.12 -10.17 16.72
CA ASP A 340 -9.12 -11.20 16.97
C ASP A 340 -8.72 -12.51 16.27
N CYS A 341 -8.16 -13.46 17.02
CA CYS A 341 -7.78 -14.76 16.49
C CYS A 341 -8.97 -15.71 16.31
N SER A 342 -10.15 -15.37 16.84
CA SER A 342 -11.38 -16.15 16.66
C SER A 342 -12.02 -15.99 15.26
N GLY A 343 -11.53 -15.03 14.47
CA GLY A 343 -12.09 -14.71 13.15
C GLY A 343 -13.49 -14.12 13.23
N GLY A 344 -13.82 -13.42 14.32
CA GLY A 344 -15.12 -12.82 14.56
C GLY A 344 -16.16 -13.75 15.19
N SER A 345 -15.81 -14.99 15.52
CA SER A 345 -16.73 -15.95 16.16
C SER A 345 -16.94 -15.65 17.64
N ASP A 346 -15.94 -15.07 18.31
CA ASP A 346 -16.01 -14.67 19.71
C ASP A 346 -16.34 -13.17 19.83
N HIS A 347 -17.48 -12.86 20.44
CA HIS A 347 -17.98 -11.48 20.52
C HIS A 347 -17.06 -10.57 21.33
N GLU A 348 -16.48 -11.03 22.44
CA GLU A 348 -15.66 -10.18 23.31
C GLU A 348 -14.29 -9.94 22.68
N LEU A 349 -13.67 -10.95 22.08
CA LEU A 349 -12.40 -10.79 21.37
C LEU A 349 -12.53 -9.87 20.16
N ARG A 350 -13.60 -10.02 19.39
CA ARG A 350 -13.93 -9.11 18.29
C ARG A 350 -14.09 -7.68 18.80
N ARG A 351 -14.83 -7.47 19.89
CA ARG A 351 -15.02 -6.15 20.51
C ARG A 351 -13.70 -5.53 20.96
N LEU A 352 -12.81 -6.29 21.58
CA LEU A 352 -11.48 -5.80 21.98
C LEU A 352 -10.66 -5.35 20.77
N SER A 353 -10.69 -6.13 19.69
CA SER A 353 -10.03 -5.77 18.45
C SER A 353 -10.63 -4.49 17.81
N GLU A 354 -11.96 -4.35 17.86
CA GLU A 354 -12.66 -3.14 17.41
C GLU A 354 -12.27 -1.90 18.24
N GLU A 355 -12.25 -2.02 19.57
CA GLU A 355 -11.83 -0.94 20.48
C GLU A 355 -10.37 -0.53 20.25
N SER A 356 -9.47 -1.49 20.06
CA SER A 356 -8.06 -1.24 19.72
C SER A 356 -7.91 -0.52 18.38
N THR A 357 -8.70 -0.90 17.37
CA THR A 357 -8.62 -0.33 16.02
C THR A 357 -9.25 1.07 15.97
N ASP A 358 -10.33 1.28 16.74
CA ASP A 358 -10.97 2.58 16.87
C ASP A 358 -10.05 3.58 17.60
N ASP A 359 -9.34 3.15 18.65
CA ASP A 359 -8.31 3.98 19.30
C ASP A 359 -7.19 4.38 18.33
N ALA A 360 -6.67 3.43 17.56
CA ALA A 360 -5.69 3.72 16.51
C ALA A 360 -6.23 4.70 15.46
N THR A 361 -7.48 4.51 15.04
CA THR A 361 -8.17 5.39 14.09
C THR A 361 -8.28 6.80 14.66
N ARG A 362 -8.72 6.99 15.91
CA ARG A 362 -8.81 8.31 16.55
C ARG A 362 -7.46 9.02 16.60
N ARG A 363 -6.38 8.31 16.93
CA ARG A 363 -5.02 8.89 16.91
C ARG A 363 -4.61 9.33 15.50
N LEU A 364 -4.98 8.56 14.46
CA LEU A 364 -4.72 8.92 13.06
C LEU A 364 -5.44 10.19 12.60
N HIS A 365 -6.48 10.66 13.30
CA HIS A 365 -7.09 11.97 13.00
C HIS A 365 -6.13 13.14 13.23
N ARG A 366 -5.03 12.95 13.99
CA ARG A 366 -3.99 13.96 14.18
C ARG A 366 -3.01 14.05 13.01
N LEU A 367 -2.83 12.96 12.26
CA LEU A 367 -1.85 12.87 11.18
C LEU A 367 -1.96 13.97 10.10
N PRO A 368 -3.17 14.38 9.63
CA PRO A 368 -3.27 15.41 8.61
C PRO A 368 -2.67 16.77 9.04
N VAL A 369 -2.81 17.14 10.31
CA VAL A 369 -2.25 18.37 10.87
C VAL A 369 -0.73 18.30 10.87
N VAL A 370 -0.15 17.18 11.31
CA VAL A 370 1.31 16.97 11.34
C VAL A 370 1.90 17.03 9.92
N LEU A 371 1.25 16.40 8.94
CA LEU A 371 1.65 16.47 7.54
C LEU A 371 1.52 17.91 6.97
N MET A 372 0.52 18.68 7.42
CA MET A 372 0.38 20.07 7.03
C MET A 372 1.48 20.96 7.62
N ALA A 373 1.83 20.76 8.89
CA ALA A 373 2.94 21.46 9.54
C ALA A 373 4.25 21.24 8.79
N LEU A 374 4.54 19.98 8.42
CA LEU A 374 5.70 19.65 7.58
C LEU A 374 5.67 20.38 6.23
N ARG A 375 4.52 20.45 5.54
CA ARG A 375 4.39 21.19 4.27
C ARG A 375 4.61 22.70 4.43
N ILE A 376 4.09 23.29 5.50
CA ILE A 376 4.27 24.73 5.79
C ILE A 376 5.75 25.02 6.05
N LEU A 377 6.38 24.26 6.96
CA LEU A 377 7.80 24.42 7.29
C LEU A 377 8.68 24.20 6.07
N GLU A 378 8.38 23.18 5.29
CA GLU A 378 9.09 22.85 4.06
C GLU A 378 9.00 23.98 3.03
N TYR A 379 7.83 24.62 2.88
CA TYR A 379 7.67 25.76 1.98
C TYR A 379 8.50 26.96 2.45
N GLN A 380 8.40 27.32 3.74
CA GLN A 380 9.13 28.48 4.29
C GLN A 380 10.64 28.29 4.26
N SER A 381 11.11 27.10 4.64
CA SER A 381 12.54 26.79 4.75
C SER A 381 13.27 26.88 3.41
N ARG A 382 12.59 26.72 2.27
CA ARG A 382 13.20 26.83 0.94
C ARG A 382 13.64 28.24 0.56
N TYR A 383 13.07 29.26 1.19
CA TYR A 383 13.42 30.65 0.90
C TYR A 383 14.42 31.20 1.92
N GLU A 384 14.46 30.63 3.12
CA GLU A 384 15.24 31.16 4.23
C GLU A 384 16.50 30.35 4.58
N ILE A 385 16.57 29.07 4.17
CA ILE A 385 17.69 28.18 4.48
C ILE A 385 18.43 27.84 3.19
N ASP A 386 19.70 28.27 3.09
CA ASP A 386 20.54 28.05 1.91
C ASP A 386 20.95 26.58 1.73
N ASP A 387 21.39 25.92 2.80
CA ASP A 387 21.91 24.54 2.77
C ASP A 387 20.90 23.54 3.33
N LEU A 388 19.99 23.17 2.45
CA LEU A 388 18.83 22.37 2.75
C LEU A 388 19.16 20.87 2.60
N PRO A 389 18.96 20.02 3.64
CA PRO A 389 19.26 18.60 3.54
C PRO A 389 18.48 17.92 2.40
N PRO A 390 19.04 16.85 1.80
CA PRO A 390 18.41 16.17 0.66
C PRO A 390 17.08 15.55 1.05
N LYS A 391 16.16 15.49 0.08
CA LYS A 391 14.86 14.83 0.23
C LYS A 391 14.89 13.34 -0.07
N ARG A 392 15.90 12.90 -0.81
CA ARG A 392 16.02 11.55 -1.38
C ARG A 392 17.41 10.97 -1.21
N PRO A 393 17.51 9.63 -1.12
CA PRO A 393 16.39 8.71 -0.98
C PRO A 393 15.73 8.71 0.41
N ASP A 394 16.38 9.28 1.40
CA ASP A 394 15.93 9.33 2.79
C ASP A 394 15.79 10.79 3.24
N ALA A 395 14.56 11.19 3.59
CA ALA A 395 14.26 12.54 4.04
C ALA A 395 14.44 12.75 5.56
N THR A 396 15.03 11.79 6.29
CA THR A 396 15.18 11.86 7.76
C THR A 396 15.86 13.16 8.20
N GLN A 397 17.01 13.50 7.61
CA GLN A 397 17.76 14.71 7.97
C GLN A 397 16.95 15.98 7.67
N ARG A 398 16.24 15.98 6.54
CA ARG A 398 15.37 17.07 6.14
C ARG A 398 14.23 17.28 7.14
N ILE A 399 13.54 16.22 7.53
CA ILE A 399 12.42 16.27 8.48
C ILE A 399 12.88 16.67 9.88
N ASN A 400 14.02 16.15 10.35
CA ASN A 400 14.59 16.57 11.64
C ASN A 400 14.97 18.05 11.63
N MET A 401 15.57 18.56 10.54
CA MET A 401 15.84 20.00 10.41
C MET A 401 14.54 20.83 10.48
N LEU A 402 13.45 20.40 9.83
CA LEU A 402 12.16 21.08 9.96
C LEU A 402 11.64 21.06 11.41
N GLY A 403 11.91 19.99 12.15
CA GLY A 403 11.58 19.91 13.57
C GLY A 403 12.48 20.79 14.45
N ASP A 404 13.75 20.98 14.10
CA ASP A 404 14.61 21.99 14.72
C ASP A 404 14.09 23.41 14.48
N VAL A 405 13.54 23.67 13.29
CA VAL A 405 12.85 24.93 13.00
C VAL A 405 11.62 25.07 13.91
N LEU A 406 10.79 24.04 13.98
CA LEU A 406 9.57 24.00 14.81
C LEU A 406 9.85 24.23 16.30
N MET A 407 10.93 23.62 16.83
CA MET A 407 11.31 23.68 18.23
C MET A 407 12.25 24.85 18.58
N GLU A 408 12.43 25.82 17.68
CA GLU A 408 13.31 26.98 17.88
C GLU A 408 14.79 26.64 18.13
N ARG A 409 15.24 25.47 17.68
CA ARG A 409 16.63 24.99 17.82
C ARG A 409 17.50 25.39 16.62
N HIS A 410 16.88 25.69 15.48
CA HIS A 410 17.59 26.15 14.28
C HIS A 410 17.87 27.66 14.33
N LYS A 411 19.00 28.11 13.77
CA LYS A 411 19.41 29.52 13.76
C LYS A 411 18.38 30.43 13.08
N ASP A 412 17.73 29.92 12.03
CA ASP A 412 16.77 30.67 11.21
C ASP A 412 15.31 30.53 11.70
N SER A 413 15.07 29.77 12.80
CA SER A 413 13.72 29.54 13.34
C SER A 413 12.95 30.84 13.60
N LYS A 414 13.61 31.83 14.21
CA LYS A 414 12.95 33.07 14.62
C LYS A 414 12.33 33.83 13.44
N MET A 415 13.01 33.83 12.29
CA MET A 415 12.54 34.50 11.10
C MET A 415 11.35 33.74 10.48
N ILE A 416 11.53 32.44 10.26
CA ILE A 416 10.50 31.55 9.69
C ILE A 416 9.22 31.59 10.53
N LEU A 417 9.33 31.38 11.85
CA LEU A 417 8.18 31.36 12.75
C LEU A 417 7.50 32.73 12.86
N ARG A 418 8.27 33.83 12.77
CA ARG A 418 7.70 35.18 12.74
C ARG A 418 6.87 35.40 11.48
N ASP A 419 7.29 34.91 10.33
CA ASP A 419 6.53 35.07 9.09
C ASP A 419 5.28 34.20 9.07
N VAL A 420 5.36 32.97 9.59
CA VAL A 420 4.16 32.14 9.80
C VAL A 420 3.20 32.80 10.80
N LYS A 421 3.71 33.41 11.88
CA LYS A 421 2.87 34.17 12.83
C LYS A 421 2.18 35.36 12.16
N LYS A 422 2.88 36.10 11.28
CA LYS A 422 2.25 37.18 10.49
C LYS A 422 1.13 36.65 9.60
N HIS A 423 1.30 35.47 8.99
CA HIS A 423 0.22 34.84 8.21
C HIS A 423 -0.99 34.51 9.09
N CYS A 424 -0.78 33.97 10.30
CA CYS A 424 -1.86 33.68 11.24
C CYS A 424 -2.64 34.94 11.61
N MET A 425 -1.94 36.03 11.95
CA MET A 425 -2.56 37.31 12.30
C MET A 425 -3.37 37.90 11.13
N LYS A 426 -2.79 37.92 9.93
CA LYS A 426 -3.47 38.42 8.72
C LYS A 426 -4.71 37.60 8.37
N LEU A 427 -4.63 36.26 8.47
CA LEU A 427 -5.78 35.39 8.24
C LEU A 427 -6.89 35.65 9.27
N SER A 428 -6.53 35.76 10.54
CA SER A 428 -7.50 36.06 11.61
C SER A 428 -8.20 37.39 11.37
N GLU A 429 -7.45 38.43 11.02
CA GLU A 429 -8.01 39.75 10.72
C GLU A 429 -8.95 39.73 9.50
N GLN A 430 -8.55 39.08 8.40
CA GLN A 430 -9.39 38.96 7.20
C GLN A 430 -10.66 38.16 7.46
N PHE A 431 -10.58 37.05 8.20
CA PHE A 431 -11.77 36.27 8.57
C PHE A 431 -12.74 37.06 9.45
N LYS A 432 -12.23 37.90 10.38
CA LYS A 432 -13.06 38.81 11.17
C LYS A 432 -13.72 39.89 10.30
N GLN A 433 -12.99 40.47 9.36
CA GLN A 433 -13.51 41.53 8.46
C GLN A 433 -14.62 41.00 7.55
N GLU A 434 -14.45 39.80 7.02
CA GLU A 434 -15.42 39.13 6.14
C GLU A 434 -16.54 38.41 6.91
N GLU A 435 -16.54 38.46 8.25
CA GLU A 435 -17.51 37.80 9.14
C GLU A 435 -17.67 36.28 8.84
N ILE A 436 -16.57 35.60 8.51
CA ILE A 436 -16.55 34.16 8.19
C ILE A 436 -15.60 33.40 9.12
N GLY A 437 -15.82 32.09 9.27
CA GLY A 437 -14.82 31.20 9.84
C GLY A 437 -14.47 31.46 11.32
N GLU A 438 -15.45 31.78 12.16
CA GLU A 438 -15.26 32.02 13.61
C GLU A 438 -14.44 30.91 14.30
N ALA A 439 -14.68 29.65 13.92
CA ALA A 439 -13.90 28.52 14.40
C ALA A 439 -12.40 28.62 14.03
N TYR A 440 -12.08 29.09 12.82
CA TYR A 440 -10.70 29.29 12.37
C TYR A 440 -10.02 30.42 13.14
N VAL A 441 -10.73 31.52 13.35
CA VAL A 441 -10.26 32.67 14.15
C VAL A 441 -9.88 32.22 15.55
N SER A 442 -10.72 31.39 16.19
CA SER A 442 -10.45 30.88 17.53
C SER A 442 -9.13 30.10 17.62
N ILE A 443 -8.80 29.31 16.59
CA ILE A 443 -7.54 28.55 16.52
C ILE A 443 -6.35 29.47 16.23
N LEU A 444 -6.51 30.40 15.29
CA LEU A 444 -5.44 31.32 14.89
C LEU A 444 -5.03 32.26 16.04
N ASP A 445 -5.98 32.68 16.87
CA ASP A 445 -5.75 33.60 17.99
C ASP A 445 -5.34 32.89 19.29
N ASP A 446 -5.37 31.56 19.35
CA ASP A 446 -5.05 30.78 20.55
C ASP A 446 -3.54 30.69 20.80
N ASP A 447 -2.94 31.84 21.15
CA ASP A 447 -1.56 31.96 21.62
C ASP A 447 -1.34 31.22 22.97
N SER A 448 -2.41 30.84 23.67
CA SER A 448 -2.35 30.29 25.03
C SER A 448 -2.19 28.76 25.06
N ALA A 449 -3.03 28.02 24.34
CA ALA A 449 -2.97 26.56 24.30
C ALA A 449 -2.08 26.05 23.15
N MET A 450 -1.91 26.83 22.07
CA MET A 450 -1.09 26.46 20.93
C MET A 450 -0.10 27.57 20.57
N GLN A 451 0.96 27.67 21.37
CA GLN A 451 1.99 28.72 21.21
C GLN A 451 2.62 28.72 19.81
N ASN A 452 2.86 27.54 19.23
CA ASN A 452 3.55 27.42 17.95
C ASN A 452 2.68 27.91 16.77
N PRO A 453 3.09 28.95 16.02
CA PRO A 453 2.31 29.51 14.92
C PRO A 453 2.15 28.54 13.73
N VAL A 454 3.10 27.63 13.53
CA VAL A 454 3.00 26.60 12.47
C VAL A 454 1.87 25.65 12.75
N MET A 455 1.72 25.20 14.00
CA MET A 455 0.67 24.27 14.39
C MET A 455 -0.71 24.90 14.26
N ARG A 456 -0.86 26.18 14.67
CA ARG A 456 -2.12 26.92 14.48
C ARG A 456 -2.49 27.04 13.01
N LEU A 457 -1.54 27.45 12.17
CA LEU A 457 -1.78 27.55 10.73
C LEU A 457 -2.11 26.17 10.13
N ALA A 458 -1.41 25.12 10.54
CA ALA A 458 -1.66 23.76 10.07
C ALA A 458 -3.07 23.28 10.43
N GLU A 459 -3.51 23.49 11.67
CA GLU A 459 -4.87 23.17 12.13
C GLU A 459 -5.93 23.90 11.31
N THR A 460 -5.78 25.23 11.17
CA THR A 460 -6.73 26.04 10.41
C THR A 460 -6.83 25.56 8.96
N VAL A 461 -5.70 25.39 8.26
CA VAL A 461 -5.72 24.96 6.86
C VAL A 461 -6.28 23.54 6.72
N THR A 462 -5.96 22.63 7.64
CA THR A 462 -6.52 21.28 7.65
C THR A 462 -8.04 21.29 7.89
N GLN A 463 -8.52 22.12 8.81
CA GLN A 463 -9.96 22.28 9.07
C GLN A 463 -10.69 22.87 7.86
N MET A 464 -10.12 23.87 7.19
CA MET A 464 -10.65 24.46 5.96
C MET A 464 -10.71 23.47 4.79
N MET A 465 -9.78 22.51 4.72
CA MET A 465 -9.82 21.44 3.73
C MET A 465 -10.98 20.46 3.98
N GLY A 466 -11.38 20.30 5.25
CA GLY A 466 -12.48 19.47 5.71
C GLY A 466 -12.16 17.98 5.74
N ASP A 467 -12.87 17.26 6.62
CA ASP A 467 -12.68 15.82 6.88
C ASP A 467 -12.81 14.95 5.63
N ASN A 468 -13.70 15.36 4.71
CA ASN A 468 -13.94 14.67 3.46
C ASN A 468 -12.73 14.65 2.53
N HIS A 469 -11.86 15.66 2.62
CA HIS A 469 -10.66 15.77 1.77
C HIS A 469 -9.40 15.25 2.45
N GLN A 470 -9.31 15.17 3.78
CA GLN A 470 -8.10 14.71 4.46
C GLN A 470 -8.28 13.34 5.13
N ILE A 471 -9.03 13.29 6.23
CA ILE A 471 -9.18 12.07 7.05
C ILE A 471 -9.72 10.91 6.21
N ARG A 472 -10.71 11.17 5.33
CA ARG A 472 -11.26 10.13 4.45
C ARG A 472 -10.19 9.44 3.61
N HIS A 473 -9.23 10.18 3.09
CA HIS A 473 -8.15 9.64 2.27
C HIS A 473 -7.14 8.84 3.09
N ILE A 474 -6.84 9.29 4.31
CA ILE A 474 -6.00 8.56 5.27
C ILE A 474 -6.64 7.23 5.65
N LEU A 475 -7.93 7.25 6.02
CA LEU A 475 -8.64 6.04 6.44
C LEU A 475 -8.91 5.08 5.28
N ALA A 476 -9.11 5.60 4.06
CA ALA A 476 -9.19 4.78 2.86
C ALA A 476 -7.85 4.10 2.53
N CYS A 477 -6.74 4.85 2.69
CA CYS A 477 -5.39 4.32 2.54
C CYS A 477 -5.11 3.21 3.55
N LEU A 478 -5.42 3.43 4.83
CA LEU A 478 -5.33 2.39 5.86
C LEU A 478 -6.19 1.17 5.51
N GLY A 479 -7.44 1.39 5.07
CA GLY A 479 -8.34 0.31 4.65
C GLY A 479 -7.76 -0.53 3.50
N SER A 480 -7.09 0.13 2.56
CA SER A 480 -6.38 -0.49 1.43
C SER A 480 -5.16 -1.30 1.89
N CYS A 481 -4.32 -0.73 2.75
CA CYS A 481 -3.16 -1.42 3.34
C CYS A 481 -3.59 -2.67 4.12
N LEU A 482 -4.65 -2.55 4.92
CA LEU A 482 -5.23 -3.67 5.67
C LEU A 482 -5.95 -4.68 4.80
N MET A 483 -6.20 -4.37 3.52
CA MET A 483 -7.02 -5.15 2.60
C MET A 483 -8.36 -5.52 3.25
N THR A 484 -9.05 -4.50 3.79
CA THR A 484 -10.22 -4.70 4.64
C THR A 484 -11.33 -5.47 3.90
N GLY A 485 -11.75 -6.60 4.46
CA GLY A 485 -12.76 -7.49 3.90
C GLY A 485 -12.25 -8.47 2.82
N ALA A 486 -10.97 -8.42 2.46
CA ALA A 486 -10.39 -9.39 1.54
C ALA A 486 -10.13 -10.74 2.22
N SER A 487 -10.23 -11.84 1.47
CA SER A 487 -10.01 -13.21 1.98
C SER A 487 -8.57 -13.47 2.45
N ASN A 488 -7.62 -12.66 1.99
CA ASN A 488 -6.20 -12.69 2.34
C ASN A 488 -5.73 -11.41 3.06
N GLY A 489 -6.67 -10.63 3.61
CA GLY A 489 -6.40 -9.37 4.30
C GLY A 489 -6.11 -9.50 5.79
N LEU A 490 -6.08 -8.34 6.47
CA LEU A 490 -5.77 -8.16 7.90
C LEU A 490 -6.91 -7.58 8.72
N ALA A 491 -8.00 -7.15 8.09
CA ALA A 491 -9.12 -6.56 8.79
C ALA A 491 -10.45 -6.94 8.16
N THR A 492 -11.49 -6.96 8.98
CA THR A 492 -12.89 -6.97 8.54
C THR A 492 -13.58 -5.71 9.02
N GLU A 493 -14.61 -5.28 8.30
CA GLU A 493 -15.46 -4.17 8.70
C GLU A 493 -16.89 -4.65 8.89
N ARG A 494 -17.57 -4.15 9.92
CA ARG A 494 -19.00 -4.39 10.11
C ARG A 494 -19.74 -3.10 10.45
N ARG A 495 -21.01 -3.04 10.04
CA ARG A 495 -21.90 -1.96 10.45
C ARG A 495 -22.45 -2.25 11.85
N VAL A 496 -22.25 -1.32 12.77
CA VAL A 496 -22.71 -1.40 14.15
C VAL A 496 -23.67 -0.27 14.43
N VAL A 497 -24.77 -0.56 15.13
CA VAL A 497 -25.71 0.45 15.61
C VAL A 497 -25.44 0.70 17.08
N PHE A 498 -25.12 1.94 17.44
CA PHE A 498 -24.94 2.36 18.81
C PHE A 498 -25.91 3.49 19.17
N GLN A 499 -26.22 3.60 20.45
CA GLN A 499 -27.14 4.58 20.99
C GLN A 499 -26.36 5.87 21.27
N ALA A 500 -26.67 6.96 20.55
CA ALA A 500 -26.01 8.23 20.79
C ALA A 500 -26.61 8.90 22.05
N MET A 501 -25.76 9.46 22.92
CA MET A 501 -26.16 10.04 24.22
C MET A 501 -27.28 11.10 24.13
N ARG A 502 -27.50 11.73 22.97
CA ARG A 502 -28.42 12.88 22.88
C ARG A 502 -29.45 12.85 21.75
N ASN A 503 -29.52 11.83 20.87
CA ASN A 503 -30.65 11.60 19.96
C ASN A 503 -30.39 10.38 19.03
N GLY A 504 -31.24 9.36 19.12
CA GLY A 504 -31.39 8.30 18.11
C GLY A 504 -30.31 7.20 18.04
N ARG A 505 -30.64 6.14 17.29
CA ARG A 505 -29.71 5.08 16.87
C ARG A 505 -28.78 5.65 15.80
N LYS A 506 -27.47 5.69 16.06
CA LYS A 506 -26.46 5.99 15.04
C LYS A 506 -25.84 4.69 14.55
N SER A 507 -25.64 4.57 13.24
CA SER A 507 -24.88 3.46 12.67
C SER A 507 -23.48 3.94 12.29
N GLY A 508 -22.46 3.22 12.73
CA GLY A 508 -21.07 3.42 12.32
C GLY A 508 -20.48 2.14 11.73
N MET A 509 -19.30 2.26 11.14
CA MET A 509 -18.50 1.10 10.73
C MET A 509 -17.43 0.86 11.78
N MET A 510 -17.32 -0.37 12.25
CA MET A 510 -16.25 -0.81 13.15
C MET A 510 -15.34 -1.77 12.40
N LYS A 511 -14.03 -1.63 12.60
CA LYS A 511 -13.01 -2.49 11.99
C LYS A 511 -12.39 -3.37 13.06
N SER A 512 -12.27 -4.66 12.77
CA SER A 512 -11.57 -5.62 13.62
C SER A 512 -10.37 -6.16 12.86
N MET A 513 -9.21 -6.13 13.51
CA MET A 513 -7.99 -6.77 13.04
C MET A 513 -8.11 -8.28 13.19
N LEU A 514 -7.73 -9.01 12.16
CA LEU A 514 -7.80 -10.47 12.11
C LEU A 514 -6.59 -11.03 11.36
N LEU A 515 -6.32 -12.31 11.57
CA LEU A 515 -5.37 -13.06 10.76
C LEU A 515 -6.18 -14.00 9.89
N THR A 516 -6.31 -13.73 8.58
CA THR A 516 -6.91 -14.68 7.64
C THR A 516 -6.07 -15.96 7.55
N ASP A 517 -6.66 -17.05 7.08
CA ASP A 517 -5.93 -18.31 6.92
C ASP A 517 -4.72 -18.16 5.99
N THR A 518 -4.90 -17.42 4.88
CA THR A 518 -3.80 -17.09 3.95
C THR A 518 -2.70 -16.24 4.61
N MET A 519 -3.08 -15.28 5.46
CA MET A 519 -2.10 -14.48 6.21
C MET A 519 -1.31 -15.35 7.20
N LEU A 520 -1.97 -16.27 7.90
CA LEU A 520 -1.31 -17.24 8.79
C LEU A 520 -0.36 -18.14 8.01
N ASP A 521 -0.80 -18.66 6.86
CA ASP A 521 0.05 -19.44 5.98
C ASP A 521 1.30 -18.64 5.58
N PHE A 522 1.13 -17.41 5.07
CA PHE A 522 2.26 -16.55 4.70
C PHE A 522 3.22 -16.34 5.87
N LEU A 523 2.71 -15.93 7.04
CA LEU A 523 3.52 -15.63 8.23
C LEU A 523 4.31 -16.86 8.69
N VAL A 524 3.68 -18.03 8.75
CA VAL A 524 4.34 -19.27 9.16
C VAL A 524 5.42 -19.66 8.15
N HIS A 525 5.10 -19.72 6.86
CA HIS A 525 6.08 -20.10 5.83
C HIS A 525 7.27 -19.14 5.83
N ARG A 526 7.01 -17.83 5.92
CA ARG A 526 8.06 -16.83 5.93
C ARG A 526 9.00 -17.00 7.12
N HIS A 527 8.49 -17.13 8.35
CA HIS A 527 9.35 -17.14 9.54
C HIS A 527 10.04 -18.47 9.79
N LEU A 528 9.54 -19.55 9.19
CA LEU A 528 10.25 -20.84 9.16
C LEU A 528 11.53 -20.81 8.31
N ARG A 529 11.83 -19.67 7.66
CA ARG A 529 13.07 -19.47 6.89
C ARG A 529 13.87 -18.28 7.41
N LYS A 530 15.20 -18.42 7.37
CA LYS A 530 16.17 -17.34 7.66
C LYS A 530 17.22 -17.23 6.55
N PRO A 531 17.97 -16.11 6.45
CA PRO A 531 19.04 -15.97 5.49
C PRO A 531 20.08 -17.10 5.58
N GLY A 532 20.44 -17.69 4.44
CA GLY A 532 21.47 -18.72 4.29
C GLY A 532 22.75 -18.22 3.63
N LYS A 533 23.66 -19.15 3.30
CA LYS A 533 24.88 -18.84 2.54
C LYS A 533 24.54 -18.73 1.05
N GLY A 534 25.29 -17.91 0.31
CA GLY A 534 25.19 -17.85 -1.16
C GLY A 534 23.87 -17.30 -1.73
N GLY A 535 23.03 -16.67 -0.92
CA GLY A 535 21.71 -16.19 -1.35
C GLY A 535 20.58 -17.20 -1.22
N ASN A 536 20.83 -18.39 -0.66
CA ASN A 536 19.81 -19.38 -0.32
C ASN A 536 19.17 -19.08 1.04
N THR A 537 18.14 -19.85 1.38
CA THR A 537 17.49 -19.78 2.70
C THR A 537 17.91 -20.96 3.57
N LYS A 538 17.71 -20.85 4.88
CA LYS A 538 17.90 -21.96 5.83
C LYS A 538 16.64 -22.17 6.63
N SER A 539 16.37 -23.43 6.96
CA SER A 539 15.30 -23.77 7.90
C SER A 539 15.52 -23.08 9.25
N ASN A 540 14.43 -22.58 9.81
CA ASN A 540 14.37 -21.86 11.07
C ASN A 540 13.21 -22.41 11.89
N PRO A 541 13.42 -23.48 12.68
CA PRO A 541 12.36 -24.05 13.50
C PRO A 541 11.95 -23.03 14.56
N ILE A 542 10.66 -22.71 14.61
CA ILE A 542 10.06 -21.71 15.52
C ILE A 542 9.03 -22.41 16.42
N SER A 543 9.07 -22.13 17.72
CA SER A 543 8.03 -22.57 18.66
C SER A 543 6.77 -21.70 18.55
N PHE A 544 5.63 -22.20 19.02
CA PHE A 544 4.41 -21.38 19.08
C PHE A 544 4.61 -20.09 19.90
N ASN A 545 5.36 -20.17 21.00
CA ASN A 545 5.69 -19.02 21.84
C ASN A 545 6.50 -17.96 21.11
N ASP A 546 7.55 -18.38 20.41
CA ASP A 546 8.41 -17.48 19.65
C ASP A 546 7.64 -16.85 18.50
N PHE A 547 6.71 -17.58 17.88
CA PHE A 547 5.84 -17.03 16.84
C PHE A 547 4.94 -15.91 17.38
N VAL A 548 4.29 -16.10 18.54
CA VAL A 548 3.46 -15.06 19.16
C VAL A 548 4.29 -13.83 19.53
N ALA A 549 5.49 -14.03 20.09
CA ALA A 549 6.42 -12.93 20.38
C ALA A 549 6.83 -12.19 19.10
N LEU A 550 7.09 -12.92 18.02
CA LEU A 550 7.44 -12.34 16.72
C LEU A 550 6.29 -11.49 16.16
N LEU A 551 5.04 -11.95 16.22
CA LEU A 551 3.88 -11.18 15.75
C LEU A 551 3.82 -9.81 16.42
N ARG A 552 4.04 -9.76 17.74
CA ARG A 552 4.11 -8.53 18.53
C ARG A 552 5.31 -7.68 18.13
N GLU A 553 6.51 -8.23 18.21
CA GLU A 553 7.76 -7.45 18.13
C GLU A 553 8.04 -6.96 16.72
N ARG A 554 7.64 -7.72 15.70
CA ARG A 554 7.94 -7.41 14.30
C ARG A 554 6.80 -6.70 13.58
N TYR A 555 5.55 -6.95 13.98
CA TYR A 555 4.37 -6.41 13.29
C TYR A 555 3.41 -5.64 14.19
N GLY A 556 3.64 -5.57 15.50
CA GLY A 556 2.71 -4.91 16.42
C GLY A 556 1.40 -5.67 16.60
N LEU A 557 1.33 -6.92 16.16
CA LEU A 557 0.12 -7.74 16.22
C LEU A 557 0.03 -8.44 17.57
N LEU A 558 -0.84 -7.94 18.45
CA LEU A 558 -1.00 -8.43 19.81
C LEU A 558 -2.05 -9.53 19.88
N VAL A 559 -1.65 -10.69 20.41
CA VAL A 559 -2.53 -11.85 20.59
C VAL A 559 -2.82 -12.10 22.07
N ASP A 560 -1.77 -12.12 22.89
CA ASP A 560 -1.84 -12.48 24.31
C ASP A 560 -1.36 -11.37 25.25
N GLN A 561 -1.29 -10.13 24.75
CA GLN A 561 -0.92 -8.94 25.51
C GLN A 561 -1.85 -7.78 25.23
N ALA A 562 -2.05 -6.94 26.24
CA ALA A 562 -2.81 -5.70 26.10
C ALA A 562 -1.94 -4.60 25.45
N PRO A 563 -2.52 -3.74 24.59
CA PRO A 563 -1.82 -2.59 24.06
C PRO A 563 -1.56 -1.55 25.18
N PRO A 564 -0.55 -0.68 25.02
CA PRO A 564 -0.24 0.35 26.01
C PRO A 564 -1.45 1.23 26.33
N GLY A 565 -1.74 1.41 27.63
CA GLY A 565 -2.84 2.23 28.12
C GLY A 565 -4.21 1.52 28.14
N GLN A 566 -4.30 0.25 27.75
CA GLN A 566 -5.53 -0.54 27.88
C GLN A 566 -5.36 -1.67 28.91
N THR A 567 -6.42 -1.96 29.65
CA THR A 567 -6.47 -3.08 30.59
C THR A 567 -7.38 -4.16 30.03
N ILE A 568 -6.81 -5.31 29.68
CA ILE A 568 -7.55 -6.47 29.17
C ILE A 568 -7.36 -7.63 30.15
N SER A 569 -8.43 -8.38 30.44
CA SER A 569 -8.33 -9.49 31.39
C SER A 569 -7.41 -10.60 30.86
N ARG A 570 -6.64 -11.21 31.77
CA ARG A 570 -5.72 -12.30 31.42
C ARG A 570 -6.46 -13.49 30.81
N GLU A 571 -7.69 -13.75 31.25
CA GLU A 571 -8.54 -14.81 30.70
C GLU A 571 -8.86 -14.58 29.22
N LEU A 572 -9.19 -13.34 28.82
CA LEU A 572 -9.45 -13.00 27.42
C LEU A 572 -8.20 -13.14 26.55
N LEU A 573 -7.05 -12.67 27.04
CA LEU A 573 -5.77 -12.80 26.33
C LEU A 573 -5.37 -14.27 26.14
N GLN A 574 -5.54 -15.11 27.17
CA GLN A 574 -5.32 -16.54 27.07
C GLN A 574 -6.33 -17.23 26.14
N ARG A 575 -7.59 -16.78 26.15
CA ARG A 575 -8.63 -17.30 25.25
C ARG A 575 -8.28 -17.00 23.79
N ASN A 576 -7.85 -15.78 23.48
CA ASN A 576 -7.43 -15.38 22.14
C ASN A 576 -6.25 -16.22 21.64
N ARG A 577 -5.24 -16.42 22.50
CA ARG A 577 -4.09 -17.30 22.22
C ARG A 577 -4.50 -18.73 21.90
N ARG A 578 -5.47 -19.30 22.64
CA ARG A 578 -6.01 -20.65 22.36
C ARG A 578 -6.71 -20.72 21.00
N PHE A 579 -7.41 -19.67 20.58
CA PHE A 579 -8.00 -19.60 19.24
C PHE A 579 -6.93 -19.63 18.16
N LEU A 580 -5.85 -18.85 18.31
CA LEU A 580 -4.72 -18.89 17.37
C LEU A 580 -4.11 -20.29 17.29
N GLU A 581 -3.86 -20.92 18.44
CA GLU A 581 -3.32 -22.29 18.48
C GLU A 581 -4.20 -23.27 17.72
N ARG A 582 -5.52 -23.25 17.97
CA ARG A 582 -6.49 -24.14 17.31
C ARG A 582 -6.51 -23.92 15.79
N ARG A 583 -6.45 -22.67 15.34
CA ARG A 583 -6.42 -22.34 13.90
C ARG A 583 -5.14 -22.79 13.22
N LEU A 584 -3.99 -22.59 13.86
CA LEU A 584 -2.72 -23.09 13.33
C LEU A 584 -2.73 -24.63 13.24
N ARG A 585 -3.36 -25.34 14.19
CA ARG A 585 -3.55 -26.80 14.12
C ARG A 585 -4.48 -27.20 12.99
N SER A 586 -5.64 -26.54 12.84
CA SER A 586 -6.60 -26.87 11.79
C SER A 586 -6.04 -26.63 10.38
N LEU A 587 -5.17 -25.63 10.23
CA LEU A 587 -4.45 -25.36 8.99
C LEU A 587 -3.26 -26.31 8.75
N GLY A 588 -2.97 -27.21 9.70
CA GLY A 588 -1.84 -28.12 9.63
C GLY A 588 -0.48 -27.45 9.79
N LEU A 589 -0.43 -26.22 10.33
CA LEU A 589 0.78 -25.40 10.50
C LEU A 589 1.45 -25.58 11.86
N LEU A 590 0.80 -26.27 12.81
CA LEU A 590 1.32 -26.51 14.15
C LEU A 590 1.34 -28.00 14.48
N MET A 591 2.52 -28.51 14.85
CA MET A 591 2.74 -29.88 15.33
C MET A 591 3.01 -29.91 16.84
N GLY A 592 2.64 -31.03 17.47
CA GLY A 592 2.87 -31.30 18.90
C GLY A 592 1.60 -31.77 19.60
N VAL A 593 1.60 -33.00 20.12
CA VAL A 593 0.41 -33.67 20.69
C VAL A 593 0.22 -33.34 22.18
N ASN A 594 1.23 -32.79 22.84
CA ASN A 594 1.23 -32.59 24.29
C ASN A 594 0.79 -31.17 24.69
N ASP A 595 0.21 -31.04 25.89
CA ASP A 595 -0.15 -29.76 26.51
C ASP A 595 1.06 -28.87 26.82
N ALA A 596 2.27 -29.46 26.86
CA ALA A 596 3.52 -28.73 27.07
C ALA A 596 3.79 -27.76 25.91
N GLU A 597 3.64 -26.45 26.16
CA GLU A 597 3.86 -25.40 25.17
C GLU A 597 5.25 -25.41 24.54
N SER A 598 6.28 -25.87 25.27
CA SER A 598 7.67 -25.99 24.79
C SER A 598 7.84 -26.98 23.63
N MET A 599 6.90 -27.90 23.46
CA MET A 599 6.93 -28.94 22.42
C MET A 599 6.11 -28.56 21.18
N LYS A 600 5.37 -27.44 21.22
CA LYS A 600 4.53 -26.98 20.10
C LYS A 600 5.40 -26.23 19.08
N ARG A 601 5.55 -26.80 17.89
CA ARG A 601 6.42 -26.26 16.82
C ARG A 601 5.64 -26.01 15.55
N LEU A 602 5.96 -24.90 14.89
CA LEU A 602 5.43 -24.60 13.57
C LEU A 602 6.05 -25.51 12.52
N ARG A 603 5.28 -25.80 11.47
CA ARG A 603 5.75 -26.50 10.27
C ARG A 603 5.22 -25.83 9.00
N PRO A 604 5.94 -25.94 7.88
CA PRO A 604 5.42 -25.44 6.62
C PRO A 604 4.37 -26.41 6.06
N ARG A 605 3.48 -25.90 5.22
CA ARG A 605 2.56 -26.71 4.42
C ARG A 605 3.21 -27.12 3.09
N PHE A 606 4.02 -26.24 2.53
CA PHE A 606 4.75 -26.46 1.27
C PHE A 606 6.24 -26.60 1.54
N ASP A 607 6.91 -27.48 0.81
CA ASP A 607 8.35 -27.66 0.95
C ASP A 607 9.12 -26.47 0.36
N ALA A 608 10.23 -26.11 1.01
CA ALA A 608 11.09 -25.05 0.51
C ALA A 608 11.95 -25.58 -0.67
N ARG A 609 12.31 -24.70 -1.60
CA ARG A 609 13.14 -25.04 -2.77
C ARG A 609 14.43 -25.79 -2.42
N ASP A 610 15.11 -25.39 -1.34
CA ASP A 610 16.36 -26.02 -0.90
C ASP A 610 16.16 -27.46 -0.38
N GLU A 611 14.94 -27.82 0.04
CA GLU A 611 14.57 -29.18 0.46
C GLU A 611 14.23 -30.05 -0.76
N VAL A 612 13.60 -29.47 -1.78
CA VAL A 612 13.28 -30.15 -3.05
C VAL A 612 14.52 -30.47 -3.90
N GLN A 613 15.63 -29.73 -3.74
CA GLN A 613 16.90 -29.99 -4.45
C GLN A 613 17.81 -31.02 -3.74
N GLY A 614 17.45 -31.43 -2.51
CA GLY A 614 18.23 -32.38 -1.69
C GLY A 614 17.70 -33.82 -1.73
N GLU A 615 16.57 -34.05 -2.38
CA GLU A 615 16.03 -35.36 -2.79
C GLU A 615 16.36 -35.63 -4.26
#